data_AF-A0AAW2SA54-F1
#
_entry.id   AF-A0AAW2SA54-F1
#
_cell.length_a   1.000
_cell.length_b   1.000
_cell.length_c   1.000
_cell.angle_alpha   90.00
_cell.angle_beta   90.00
_cell.angle_gamma   90.00
#
_symmetry.space_group_name_H-M   'P 1'
#
loop_
_entity.id
_entity.type
_entity.pdbx_description
1 polymer ?
#
loop_
_entity_poly.entity_id
_entity_poly.type
_entity_poly.pdbx_seq_one_letter_code
_entity_poly.pdbx_strand_id
1 'polypeptide(L)'
;MDYSRISLRPFRPSDAEDFLAWARDDKVTHYLRWNTITSREEALIYIQHVAIPHPWRQSICLDDRSIGYISIKRNPATTDTGPTWVTPLGVSIGVKELSRQL
;
A
#
# COMPACT_ATOMS: atom_id res chain seq x y z
N MET A 1 -9.39 1.29 21.07
CA MET A 1 -8.37 1.44 20.02
C MET A 1 -8.16 2.92 19.82
N ASP A 2 -6.94 3.41 19.94
CA ASP A 2 -6.61 4.81 19.64
C ASP A 2 -6.22 4.91 18.16
N TYR A 3 -7.14 5.43 17.35
CA TYR A 3 -6.94 5.56 15.90
C TYR A 3 -5.96 6.68 15.52
N SER A 4 -5.61 7.57 16.46
CA SER A 4 -4.65 8.65 16.21
C SER A 4 -3.23 8.14 15.94
N ARG A 5 -2.94 6.90 16.33
CA ARG A 5 -1.67 6.19 16.07
C ARG A 5 -1.54 5.67 14.63
N ILE A 6 -2.63 5.65 13.87
CA ILE A 6 -2.64 5.23 12.47
C ILE A 6 -2.41 6.45 11.58
N SER A 7 -1.45 6.35 10.66
CA SER A 7 -1.17 7.41 9.69
C SER A 7 -0.98 6.86 8.28
N LEU A 8 -1.16 7.73 7.28
CA LEU A 8 -0.80 7.48 5.90
C LEU A 8 0.37 8.37 5.52
N ARG A 9 1.41 7.79 4.91
CA ARG A 9 2.56 8.56 4.42
C ARG A 9 3.19 7.94 3.18
N PRO A 10 3.98 8.70 2.41
CA PRO A 10 4.86 8.12 1.40
C PRO A 10 5.77 7.04 2.01
N PHE A 11 6.09 6.02 1.21
CA PHE A 11 7.09 5.03 1.57
C PHE A 11 8.48 5.66 1.67
N ARG A 12 9.32 5.08 2.53
CA ARG A 12 10.73 5.41 2.68
C ARG A 12 11.56 4.16 2.39
N PRO A 13 12.79 4.27 1.86
CA PRO A 13 13.68 3.12 1.71
C PRO A 13 13.92 2.33 3.01
N SER A 14 13.85 3.01 4.16
CA SER A 14 13.95 2.40 5.49
C SER A 14 12.80 1.44 5.83
N ASP A 15 11.66 1.54 5.12
CA ASP A 15 10.50 0.67 5.36
C ASP A 15 10.68 -0.74 4.78
N ALA A 16 11.80 -1.05 4.12
CA ALA A 16 11.99 -2.31 3.38
C ALA A 16 11.77 -3.57 4.24
N GLU A 17 12.22 -3.57 5.49
CA GLU A 17 12.03 -4.69 6.42
C GLU A 17 10.55 -4.87 6.81
N ASP A 18 9.91 -3.78 7.21
CA ASP A 18 8.50 -3.78 7.60
C ASP A 18 7.60 -4.16 6.41
N PHE A 19 7.89 -3.58 5.24
CA PHE A 19 7.26 -3.89 3.98
C PHE A 19 7.37 -5.39 3.67
N LEU A 20 8.58 -5.96 3.78
CA LEU A 20 8.79 -7.38 3.53
C LEU A 20 7.98 -8.27 4.48
N ALA A 21 7.84 -7.87 5.75
CA ALA A 21 7.13 -8.64 6.77
C ALA A 21 5.63 -8.86 6.46
N TRP A 22 4.99 -7.91 5.76
CA TRP A 22 3.61 -8.06 5.32
C TRP A 22 3.46 -8.38 3.83
N ALA A 23 4.38 -7.97 2.96
CA ALA A 23 4.31 -8.23 1.50
C ALA A 23 4.61 -9.70 1.13
N ARG A 24 5.25 -10.46 2.02
CA ARG A 24 5.43 -11.92 1.88
C ARG A 24 4.19 -12.74 2.20
N ASP A 25 3.17 -12.11 2.79
CA ASP A 25 1.94 -12.77 3.19
C ASP A 25 0.95 -12.73 2.04
N ASP A 26 0.75 -13.87 1.37
CA ASP A 26 -0.11 -13.97 0.19
C ASP A 26 -1.56 -13.53 0.46
N LYS A 27 -2.03 -13.60 1.72
CA LYS A 27 -3.36 -13.10 2.09
C LYS A 27 -3.43 -11.58 2.02
N VAL A 28 -2.34 -10.89 2.36
CA VAL A 28 -2.22 -9.43 2.32
C VAL A 28 -2.05 -8.94 0.88
N THR A 29 -1.32 -9.71 0.06
CA THR A 29 -0.99 -9.32 -1.32
C THR A 29 -1.98 -9.80 -2.38
N HIS A 30 -2.91 -10.70 -2.04
CA HIS A 30 -3.90 -11.26 -2.96
C HIS A 30 -4.61 -10.22 -3.83
N TYR A 31 -4.98 -9.07 -3.25
CA TYR A 31 -5.68 -7.99 -3.96
C TYR A 31 -4.75 -6.94 -4.59
N LEU A 32 -3.44 -7.01 -4.35
CA LEU A 32 -2.47 -5.99 -4.77
C LEU A 32 -1.89 -6.21 -6.18
N ARG A 33 -2.17 -7.37 -6.82
CA ARG A 33 -1.79 -7.70 -8.22
C ARG A 33 -0.29 -7.49 -8.55
N TRP A 34 0.59 -7.80 -7.61
CA TRP A 34 2.05 -7.82 -7.80
C TRP A 34 2.63 -9.20 -7.50
N ASN A 35 3.84 -9.48 -7.99
CA ASN A 35 4.56 -10.72 -7.66
C ASN A 35 4.92 -10.74 -6.17
N THR A 36 4.91 -11.92 -5.56
CA THR A 36 5.34 -12.10 -4.16
C THR A 36 6.78 -11.59 -4.01
N ILE A 37 6.96 -10.60 -3.13
CA ILE A 37 8.28 -10.04 -2.78
C ILE A 37 8.83 -10.89 -1.64
N THR A 38 9.98 -11.53 -1.84
CA THR A 38 10.51 -12.56 -0.93
C THR A 38 11.81 -12.18 -0.26
N SER A 39 12.51 -11.18 -0.80
CA SER A 39 13.77 -10.65 -0.25
C SER A 39 13.68 -9.16 0.08
N ARG A 40 14.59 -8.73 0.96
CA ARG A 40 14.74 -7.32 1.35
C ARG A 40 15.14 -6.45 0.17
N GLU A 41 15.99 -6.97 -0.71
CA GLU A 41 16.47 -6.30 -1.92
C GLU A 41 15.31 -6.05 -2.89
N GLU A 42 14.45 -7.04 -3.12
CA GLU A 42 13.23 -6.89 -3.92
C GLU A 42 12.27 -5.85 -3.31
N ALA A 43 12.09 -5.86 -1.99
CA ALA A 43 11.28 -4.86 -1.29
C ALA A 43 11.82 -3.45 -1.49
N LEU A 44 13.13 -3.28 -1.35
CA LEU A 44 13.81 -2.00 -1.53
C LEU A 44 13.72 -1.49 -2.97
N ILE A 45 13.87 -2.37 -3.96
CA ILE A 45 13.66 -2.06 -5.39
C ILE A 45 12.22 -1.63 -5.62
N TYR A 46 11.25 -2.37 -5.09
CA TYR A 46 9.84 -2.03 -5.24
C TYR A 46 9.51 -0.66 -4.65
N ILE A 47 9.95 -0.41 -3.42
CA ILE A 47 9.70 0.87 -2.74
C ILE A 47 10.23 2.03 -3.57
N GLN A 48 11.48 1.95 -4.04
CA GLN A 48 12.13 3.03 -4.76
C GLN A 48 11.57 3.26 -6.17
N HIS A 49 11.30 2.19 -6.91
CA HIS A 49 10.95 2.30 -8.33
C HIS A 49 9.46 2.24 -8.60
N VAL A 50 8.65 1.74 -7.66
CA VAL A 50 7.22 1.51 -7.87
C VAL A 50 6.37 2.26 -6.84
N ALA A 51 6.69 2.17 -5.55
CA ALA A 51 5.85 2.79 -4.52
C ALA A 51 6.04 4.31 -4.47
N ILE A 52 7.28 4.78 -4.23
CA ILE A 52 7.62 6.20 -4.05
C ILE A 52 7.24 7.06 -5.27
N PRO A 53 7.51 6.65 -6.53
CA PRO A 53 7.21 7.49 -7.68
C PRO A 53 5.71 7.69 -7.94
N HIS A 54 4.83 6.91 -7.30
CA HIS A 54 3.39 6.97 -7.54
C HIS A 54 2.68 7.70 -6.39
N PRO A 55 2.20 8.94 -6.57
CA PRO A 55 1.70 9.79 -5.47
C PRO A 55 0.49 9.21 -4.74
N TRP A 56 -0.24 8.28 -5.37
CA TRP A 56 -1.38 7.60 -4.78
C TRP A 56 -1.05 6.22 -4.18
N ARG A 57 0.23 5.91 -3.93
CA ARG A 57 0.66 4.73 -3.19
C ARG A 57 1.26 5.18 -1.86
N GLN A 58 0.67 4.75 -0.76
CA GLN A 58 1.10 5.15 0.57
C GLN A 58 1.25 3.95 1.50
N SER A 59 2.16 4.08 2.45
CA SER A 59 2.28 3.18 3.58
C SER A 59 1.17 3.48 4.58
N ILE A 60 0.51 2.43 5.04
CA ILE A 60 -0.33 2.49 6.24
C ILE A 60 0.60 2.24 7.41
N CYS A 61 0.65 3.18 8.35
CA CYS A 61 1.60 3.14 9.46
C CYS A 61 0.90 3.06 10.81
N LEU A 62 1.49 2.30 11.73
CA LEU A 62 1.17 2.30 13.16
C LEU A 62 2.42 2.74 13.92
N ASP A 63 2.37 3.87 14.62
CA ASP A 63 3.53 4.46 15.30
C ASP A 63 4.77 4.61 14.38
N ASP A 64 4.55 5.15 13.17
CA ASP A 64 5.54 5.31 12.07
C ASP A 64 6.07 4.00 11.44
N ARG A 65 5.70 2.84 11.96
CA ARG A 65 6.03 1.53 11.40
C ARG A 65 5.10 1.15 10.25
N SER A 66 5.64 0.69 9.11
CA SER A 66 4.80 0.25 7.98
C SER A 66 4.10 -1.08 8.31
N ILE A 67 2.78 -1.12 8.19
CA ILE A 67 1.97 -2.33 8.45
C ILE A 67 1.08 -2.72 7.26
N GLY A 68 1.14 -1.94 6.19
CA GLY A 68 0.34 -2.17 5.01
C GLY A 68 0.52 -1.10 3.95
N TYR A 69 -0.39 -1.15 2.99
CA TYR A 69 -0.32 -0.42 1.74
C TYR A 69 -1.71 0.00 1.30
N ILE A 70 -1.82 1.23 0.83
CA ILE A 70 -3.00 1.75 0.15
C ILE A 70 -2.59 2.27 -1.23
N SER A 71 -3.37 1.90 -2.24
CA SER A 71 -3.25 2.48 -3.57
C SER A 71 -4.60 2.99 -4.05
N ILE A 72 -4.60 4.22 -4.56
CA ILE A 72 -5.73 4.80 -5.27
C ILE A 72 -5.36 4.85 -6.75
N LYS A 73 -6.21 4.26 -7.60
CA LYS A 73 -6.07 4.32 -9.06
C LYS A 73 -7.29 5.02 -9.63
N ARG A 74 -7.08 5.98 -10.53
CA ARG A 74 -8.17 6.47 -11.38
C ARG A 74 -8.65 5.32 -12.26
N ASN A 75 -9.96 5.11 -12.30
CA ASN A 75 -10.55 4.18 -13.26
C ASN A 75 -10.54 4.86 -14.65
N PRO A 76 -9.83 4.32 -15.66
CA PRO A 76 -9.84 4.89 -17.01
C PRO A 76 -11.15 4.63 -17.78
N ALA A 77 -12.07 3.81 -17.26
CA ALA A 77 -13.27 3.37 -17.97
C ALA A 77 -14.38 4.43 -18.14
N THR A 78 -14.10 5.72 -17.93
CA THR A 78 -15.02 6.80 -18.32
C THR A 78 -14.72 7.25 -19.74
N THR A 79 -15.20 6.49 -20.73
CA THR A 79 -15.52 7.04 -22.04
C THR A 79 -16.76 7.95 -21.90
N ASP A 80 -16.49 9.22 -21.67
CA ASP A 80 -17.18 10.39 -22.27
C ASP A 80 -18.72 10.54 -22.21
N THR A 81 -19.43 9.91 -21.28
CA THR A 81 -20.90 10.11 -21.15
C THR A 81 -21.41 10.45 -19.75
N GLY A 82 -20.52 10.68 -18.77
CA GLY A 82 -20.88 11.06 -17.40
C GLY A 82 -20.37 12.45 -17.00
N PRO A 83 -20.90 13.07 -15.91
CA PRO A 83 -20.45 14.38 -15.44
C PRO A 83 -18.94 14.37 -15.14
N THR A 84 -18.21 15.36 -15.66
CA THR A 84 -16.73 15.45 -15.60
C THR A 84 -16.14 15.53 -14.18
N TRP A 85 -16.96 15.72 -13.15
CA TRP A 85 -16.55 15.81 -11.76
C TRP A 85 -16.68 14.50 -10.97
N VAL A 86 -17.25 13.44 -11.55
CA VAL A 86 -17.28 12.08 -10.95
C VAL A 86 -16.30 11.16 -11.67
N THR A 87 -15.11 10.97 -11.11
CA THR A 87 -14.19 9.89 -11.54
C THR A 87 -14.31 8.74 -10.54
N PRO A 88 -14.74 7.53 -10.96
CA PRO A 88 -14.67 6.37 -10.09
C PRO A 88 -13.20 6.10 -9.72
N LEU A 89 -12.91 6.09 -8.43
CA LEU A 89 -11.58 5.71 -7.91
C LEU A 89 -11.62 4.24 -7.51
N GLY A 90 -10.68 3.45 -8.04
CA GLY A 90 -10.39 2.12 -7.52
C GLY A 90 -9.47 2.27 -6.31
N VAL A 91 -9.87 1.70 -5.17
CA VAL A 91 -9.03 1.63 -3.97
C VAL A 91 -8.59 0.18 -3.77
N SER A 92 -7.30 -0.04 -3.54
CA SER A 92 -6.75 -1.33 -3.14
C SER A 92 -6.02 -1.16 -1.81
N ILE A 93 -6.40 -1.98 -0.82
CA ILE A 93 -5.83 -1.96 0.53
C ILE A 93 -5.28 -3.35 0.82
N GLY A 94 -4.02 -3.41 1.26
CA GLY A 94 -3.44 -4.61 1.87
C GLY A 94 -2.93 -4.22 3.25
N VAL A 95 -3.49 -4.82 4.29
CA VAL A 95 -3.04 -4.63 5.68
C VAL A 95 -2.84 -6.01 6.26
N LYS A 96 -1.71 -6.21 6.94
CA LYS A 96 -1.54 -7.37 7.80
C LYS A 96 -2.18 -7.04 9.14
N GLU A 97 -3.24 -7.75 9.49
CA GLU A 97 -3.81 -7.64 10.82
C GLU A 97 -2.75 -8.12 11.84
N LEU A 98 -2.21 -7.20 12.62
CA LEU A 98 -1.37 -7.49 13.79
C LEU A 98 -2.27 -8.01 14.92
N SER A 99 -3.08 -9.05 14.68
CA SER A 99 -3.79 -9.73 15.76
C SER A 99 -2.79 -10.63 16.50
N ARG A 100 -2.46 -10.24 17.75
CA ARG A 100 -1.62 -10.92 18.77
C ARG A 100 -0.19 -10.38 18.93
N GLN A 101 -0.03 -9.14 19.38
CA GLN A 101 1.06 -8.75 20.30
C GLN A 101 0.63 -7.62 21.25
N LEU A 102 -0.54 -7.79 21.90
CA LEU A 102 -0.88 -7.14 23.17
C LEU A 102 -1.32 -8.24 24.14
#